data_AF-A0A059DRL5-F1
#
_entry.id   AF-A0A059DRL5-F1
#
_cell.length_a   1.000
_cell.length_b   1.000
_cell.length_c   1.000
_cell.angle_alpha   90.00
_cell.angle_beta   90.00
_cell.angle_gamma   90.00
#
_symmetry.space_group_name_H-M   'P 1'
#
loop_
_entity.id
_entity.type
_entity.pdbx_description
1 polymer ?
#
loop_
_entity_poly.entity_id
_entity_poly.type
_entity_poly.pdbx_seq_one_letter_code
_entity_poly.pdbx_strand_id
1 'polypeptide(L)'
;MIRSLCLAAAISFTATPALAESRAEQIGSCMIRHSTENDVDQMKQLMLLALQEKKNEATTVMASLMLKAGLSATGNCGVGYNEIGTPMFEYAVRMYGEHLGTVVMERSLEFMDLPMR
;
A
#
# COMPACT_ATOMS: atom_id res chain seq x y z
N MET A 1 49.24 35.10 11.11
CA MET A 1 47.82 35.32 10.76
C MET A 1 47.16 33.96 10.63
N ILE A 2 46.04 33.78 11.34
CA ILE A 2 45.48 32.49 11.77
C ILE A 2 44.62 31.86 10.67
N ARG A 3 44.76 30.53 10.55
CA ARG A 3 43.98 29.59 9.72
C ARG A 3 42.48 29.75 9.99
N SER A 4 41.65 29.78 8.94
CA SER A 4 40.22 29.50 9.09
C SER A 4 39.79 28.51 8.01
N LEU A 5 39.68 27.24 8.42
CA LEU A 5 38.87 26.23 7.74
C LEU A 5 37.41 26.63 7.93
N CYS A 6 36.66 26.80 6.85
CA CYS A 6 35.21 26.68 6.90
C CYS A 6 34.84 25.34 6.29
N LEU A 7 34.51 24.38 7.17
CA LEU A 7 33.77 23.17 6.85
C LEU A 7 32.55 23.55 5.99
N ALA A 8 32.57 23.16 4.73
CA ALA A 8 31.35 23.06 3.95
C ALA A 8 30.57 21.86 4.50
N ALA A 9 29.64 22.12 5.41
CA ALA A 9 28.64 21.16 5.82
C ALA A 9 27.77 20.86 4.59
N ALA A 10 28.11 19.81 3.86
CA ALA A 10 27.22 19.18 2.90
C ALA A 10 26.04 18.62 3.71
N ILE A 11 24.95 19.38 3.76
CA ILE A 11 23.66 18.90 4.27
C ILE A 11 23.14 17.94 3.21
N SER A 12 23.63 16.70 3.25
CA SER A 12 22.99 15.60 2.55
C SER A 12 21.59 15.48 3.13
N PHE A 13 20.56 15.80 2.34
CA PHE A 13 19.18 15.42 2.60
C PHE A 13 19.10 13.88 2.56
N THR A 14 19.56 13.21 3.62
CA THR A 14 19.19 11.82 3.88
C THR A 14 17.79 11.88 4.49
N ALA A 15 16.77 11.73 3.65
CA ALA A 15 15.43 11.42 4.13
C ALA A 15 15.57 10.20 5.06
N THR A 16 15.37 10.41 6.35
CA THR A 16 15.54 9.37 7.37
C THR A 16 14.49 8.29 7.12
N PRO A 17 14.90 7.01 6.93
CA PRO A 17 13.97 5.93 6.57
C PRO A 17 12.83 5.75 7.57
N ALA A 18 13.07 6.05 8.86
CA ALA A 18 12.04 5.99 9.91
C ALA A 18 10.85 6.94 9.68
N LEU A 19 11.08 8.11 9.07
CA LEU A 19 10.01 9.07 8.82
C LEU A 19 9.18 8.67 7.58
N ALA A 20 9.83 8.07 6.58
CA ALA A 20 9.16 7.52 5.40
C ALA A 20 8.30 6.28 5.74
N GLU A 21 8.78 5.40 6.61
CA GLU A 21 8.02 4.24 7.13
C GLU A 21 6.77 4.70 7.89
N SER A 22 6.91 5.68 8.80
CA SER A 22 5.77 6.26 9.52
C SER A 22 4.73 6.92 8.60
N ARG A 23 5.17 7.50 7.48
CA ARG A 23 4.26 8.12 6.50
C ARG A 23 3.57 7.07 5.65
N ALA A 24 4.28 6.02 5.24
CA ALA A 24 3.69 4.90 4.51
C ALA A 24 2.60 4.21 5.36
N GLU A 25 2.84 4.02 6.66
CA GLU A 25 1.85 3.50 7.62
C GLU A 25 0.61 4.38 7.73
N GLN A 26 0.79 5.70 7.82
CA GLN A 26 -0.34 6.65 7.85
C GLN A 26 -1.18 6.57 6.57
N ILE A 27 -0.52 6.53 5.40
CA ILE A 27 -1.21 6.44 4.11
C ILE A 27 -1.92 5.09 3.98
N GLY A 28 -1.25 3.98 4.27
CA GLY A 28 -1.85 2.64 4.22
C GLY A 28 -3.06 2.53 5.16
N SER A 29 -2.94 3.02 6.39
CA SER A 29 -4.04 3.07 7.36
C SER A 29 -5.21 3.95 6.88
N CYS A 30 -4.91 5.07 6.23
CA CYS A 30 -5.93 5.91 5.62
C CYS A 30 -6.64 5.17 4.47
N MET A 31 -5.90 4.53 3.58
CA MET A 31 -6.47 3.76 2.46
C MET A 31 -7.34 2.62 2.97
N ILE A 32 -6.90 1.90 4.01
CA ILE A 32 -7.69 0.86 4.68
C ILE A 32 -9.02 1.43 5.20
N ARG A 33 -9.00 2.59 5.86
CA ARG A 33 -10.22 3.23 6.38
C ARG A 33 -11.19 3.65 5.28
N HIS A 34 -10.68 3.95 4.10
CA HIS A 34 -11.48 4.30 2.92
C HIS A 34 -11.76 3.10 2.00
N SER A 35 -11.35 1.89 2.39
CA SER A 35 -11.64 0.68 1.64
C SER A 35 -13.15 0.39 1.63
N THR A 36 -13.60 -0.24 0.54
CA THR A 36 -15.00 -0.59 0.33
C THR A 36 -15.16 -2.09 0.14
N GLU A 37 -16.38 -2.60 0.28
CA GLU A 37 -16.70 -4.00 -0.02
C GLU A 37 -16.32 -4.40 -1.45
N ASN A 38 -16.42 -3.47 -2.40
CA ASN A 38 -15.99 -3.68 -3.77
C ASN A 38 -14.47 -3.90 -3.88
N ASP A 39 -13.66 -3.36 -2.97
CA ASP A 39 -12.21 -3.60 -2.95
C ASP A 39 -11.89 -4.99 -2.39
N VAL A 40 -12.66 -5.44 -1.40
CA VAL A 40 -12.59 -6.81 -0.86
C VAL A 40 -13.01 -7.82 -1.93
N ASP A 41 -14.09 -7.57 -2.67
CA ASP A 41 -14.55 -8.43 -3.76
C ASP A 41 -13.52 -8.53 -4.90
N GLN A 42 -12.89 -7.42 -5.26
CA GLN A 42 -11.80 -7.42 -6.24
C GLN A 42 -10.57 -8.17 -5.74
N MET A 43 -10.20 -8.02 -4.47
CA MET A 43 -9.11 -8.80 -3.89
C MET A 43 -9.43 -10.30 -3.90
N LYS A 44 -10.66 -10.69 -3.52
CA LYS A 44 -11.13 -12.07 -3.61
C LYS A 44 -11.03 -12.62 -5.03
N GLN A 45 -11.50 -11.86 -6.02
CA GLN A 45 -11.43 -12.25 -7.42
C GLN A 45 -9.97 -12.40 -7.88
N LEU A 46 -9.10 -11.46 -7.50
CA LEU A 46 -7.66 -11.53 -7.78
C LEU A 46 -7.04 -12.80 -7.21
N MET A 47 -7.29 -13.11 -5.95
CA MET A 47 -6.79 -14.32 -5.28
C MET A 47 -7.27 -15.59 -5.99
N LEU A 48 -8.55 -15.67 -6.34
CA LEU A 48 -9.11 -16.82 -7.07
C LEU A 48 -8.48 -16.99 -8.45
N LEU A 49 -8.33 -15.90 -9.21
CA LEU A 49 -7.70 -15.96 -10.53
C LEU A 49 -6.23 -16.34 -10.46
N ALA A 50 -5.50 -15.83 -9.45
CA ALA A 50 -4.11 -16.17 -9.20
C ALA A 50 -3.94 -17.66 -8.84
N LEU A 51 -4.80 -18.19 -7.97
CA LEU A 51 -4.82 -19.62 -7.60
C LEU A 51 -5.20 -20.54 -8.77
N GLN A 52 -5.95 -20.04 -9.74
CA GLN A 52 -6.28 -20.75 -10.98
C GLN A 52 -5.24 -20.56 -12.09
N GLU A 53 -4.10 -19.92 -11.80
CA GLU A 53 -3.03 -19.62 -12.76
C GLU A 53 -3.49 -18.77 -13.98
N LYS A 54 -4.61 -18.04 -13.84
CA LYS A 54 -5.17 -17.16 -14.87
C LYS A 54 -4.49 -15.80 -14.88
N LYS A 55 -3.22 -15.79 -15.31
CA LYS A 55 -2.32 -14.64 -15.23
C LYS A 55 -2.89 -13.36 -15.87
N ASN A 56 -3.49 -13.45 -17.06
CA ASN A 56 -3.92 -12.27 -17.80
C ASN A 56 -5.11 -11.59 -17.09
N GLU A 57 -6.09 -12.39 -16.68
CA GLU A 57 -7.28 -11.94 -15.96
C GLU A 57 -6.90 -11.42 -14.57
N ALA A 58 -6.02 -12.12 -13.85
CA ALA A 58 -5.49 -11.66 -12.57
C ALA A 58 -4.77 -10.30 -12.72
N THR A 59 -3.99 -10.13 -13.78
CA THR A 59 -3.30 -8.85 -14.07
C THR A 59 -4.30 -7.73 -14.32
N THR A 60 -5.38 -7.99 -15.05
CA THR A 60 -6.45 -7.00 -15.26
C THR A 60 -7.13 -6.58 -13.96
N VAL A 61 -7.47 -7.54 -13.09
CA VAL A 61 -8.08 -7.25 -11.79
C VAL A 61 -7.09 -6.48 -10.90
N MET A 62 -5.83 -6.90 -10.86
CA MET A 62 -4.77 -6.22 -10.13
C MET A 62 -4.62 -4.76 -10.59
N ALA A 63 -4.60 -4.51 -11.90
CA ALA A 63 -4.51 -3.14 -12.43
C ALA A 63 -5.69 -2.27 -11.97
N SER A 64 -6.90 -2.82 -11.93
CA SER A 64 -8.08 -2.10 -11.43
C SER A 64 -7.99 -1.79 -9.93
N LEU A 65 -7.47 -2.73 -9.13
CA LEU A 65 -7.25 -2.56 -7.70
C LEU A 65 -6.19 -1.48 -7.44
N MET A 66 -5.10 -1.50 -8.21
CA MET A 66 -4.02 -0.50 -8.14
C MET A 66 -4.51 0.90 -8.55
N LEU A 67 -5.37 0.99 -9.55
CA LEU A 67 -5.98 2.27 -9.94
C LEU A 67 -6.81 2.83 -8.79
N LYS A 68 -7.66 2.02 -8.16
CA LYS A 68 -8.45 2.44 -7.00
C LYS A 68 -7.57 2.82 -5.81
N ALA A 69 -6.53 2.05 -5.53
CA ALA A 69 -5.56 2.35 -4.50
C ALA A 69 -4.91 3.72 -4.74
N GLY A 70 -4.49 4.00 -5.98
CA GLY A 70 -3.95 5.30 -6.38
C GLY A 70 -4.95 6.45 -6.26
N LEU A 71 -6.22 6.24 -6.65
CA LEU A 71 -7.29 7.23 -6.48
C LEU A 71 -7.61 7.50 -5.00
N SER A 72 -7.63 6.47 -4.16
CA SER A 72 -7.84 6.62 -2.72
C SER A 72 -6.66 7.36 -2.08
N ALA A 73 -5.43 6.98 -2.46
CA ALA A 73 -4.22 7.61 -1.94
C ALA A 73 -4.14 9.10 -2.29
N THR A 74 -4.40 9.45 -3.55
CA THR A 74 -4.32 10.84 -4.03
C THR A 74 -5.52 11.69 -3.62
N GLY A 75 -6.73 11.12 -3.62
CA GLY A 75 -7.96 11.85 -3.34
C GLY A 75 -8.25 12.02 -1.84
N ASN A 76 -7.93 11.02 -1.01
CA ASN A 76 -8.35 10.99 0.39
C ASN A 76 -7.18 10.95 1.38
N CYS A 77 -6.00 10.48 0.97
CA CYS A 77 -4.88 10.20 1.89
C CYS A 77 -3.66 11.09 1.69
N GLY A 78 -3.79 12.19 0.94
CA GLY A 78 -2.77 13.22 0.85
C GLY A 78 -1.48 12.78 0.15
N VAL A 79 -1.57 11.82 -0.77
CA VAL A 79 -0.45 11.41 -1.63
C VAL A 79 -0.41 12.31 -2.86
N GLY A 80 0.70 13.01 -3.06
CA GLY A 80 0.92 13.78 -4.29
C GLY A 80 1.16 12.88 -5.50
N TYR A 81 0.85 13.38 -6.71
CA TYR A 81 1.12 12.64 -7.95
C TYR A 81 2.59 12.25 -8.12
N ASN A 82 3.51 13.08 -7.63
CA ASN A 82 4.96 12.83 -7.63
C ASN A 82 5.39 11.77 -6.61
N GLU A 83 4.51 11.36 -5.70
CA GLU A 83 4.77 10.34 -4.68
C GLU A 83 4.26 8.96 -5.11
N ILE A 84 3.45 8.89 -6.18
CA ILE A 84 3.04 7.63 -6.81
C ILE A 84 4.28 6.95 -7.40
N GLY A 85 4.45 5.66 -7.11
CA GLY A 85 5.61 4.88 -7.55
C GLY A 85 6.88 5.10 -6.73
N THR A 86 6.79 5.83 -5.62
CA THR A 86 7.87 5.85 -4.63
C THR A 86 7.82 4.61 -3.74
N PRO A 87 8.95 4.18 -3.14
CA PRO A 87 8.95 3.07 -2.18
C PRO A 87 8.00 3.27 -0.99
N MET A 88 7.78 4.53 -0.58
CA MET A 88 6.80 4.89 0.44
C MET A 88 5.38 4.52 0.01
N PHE A 89 5.00 4.84 -1.23
CA PHE A 89 3.70 4.49 -1.78
C PHE A 89 3.55 2.98 -1.99
N GLU A 90 4.59 2.31 -2.49
CA GLU A 90 4.59 0.85 -2.65
C GLU A 90 4.35 0.13 -1.32
N TYR A 91 4.99 0.59 -0.23
CA TYR A 91 4.77 0.04 1.10
C TYR A 91 3.33 0.27 1.59
N ALA A 92 2.79 1.47 1.40
CA ALA A 92 1.39 1.79 1.75
C ALA A 92 0.39 0.91 1.02
N VAL A 93 0.58 0.73 -0.29
CA VAL A 93 -0.26 -0.15 -1.14
C VAL A 93 -0.13 -1.62 -0.73
N ARG A 94 1.07 -2.05 -0.31
CA ARG A 94 1.27 -3.40 0.21
C ARG A 94 0.45 -3.64 1.47
N MET A 95 0.52 -2.75 2.46
CA MET A 95 -0.30 -2.87 3.68
C MET A 95 -1.81 -2.88 3.37
N TYR A 96 -2.23 -2.02 2.43
CA TYR A 96 -3.60 -2.01 1.96
C TYR A 96 -4.01 -3.36 1.34
N GLY A 97 -3.18 -3.93 0.47
CA GLY A 97 -3.41 -5.24 -0.13
C GLY A 97 -3.41 -6.39 0.89
N GLU A 98 -2.46 -6.38 1.84
CA GLU A 98 -2.40 -7.34 2.94
C GLU A 98 -3.68 -7.31 3.78
N HIS A 99 -4.17 -6.11 4.13
CA HIS A 99 -5.43 -5.96 4.86
C HIS A 99 -6.62 -6.56 4.09
N LEU A 100 -6.79 -6.23 2.81
CA LEU A 100 -7.86 -6.79 2.00
C LEU A 100 -7.77 -8.33 1.91
N GLY A 101 -6.55 -8.86 1.73
CA GLY A 101 -6.31 -10.30 1.70
C GLY A 101 -6.67 -11.00 3.02
N THR A 102 -6.34 -10.38 4.15
CA THR A 102 -6.74 -10.87 5.48
C THR A 102 -8.26 -10.91 5.61
N VAL A 103 -8.96 -9.85 5.25
CA VAL A 103 -10.44 -9.81 5.32
C VAL A 103 -11.07 -10.92 4.46
N VAL A 104 -10.55 -11.16 3.25
CA VAL A 104 -11.01 -12.27 2.40
C VAL A 104 -10.78 -13.63 3.08
N MET A 105 -9.61 -13.84 3.68
CA MET A 105 -9.27 -15.09 4.35
C MET A 105 -10.13 -15.31 5.60
N GLU A 106 -10.27 -14.30 6.46
CA GLU A 106 -11.09 -14.36 7.67
C GLU A 106 -12.54 -14.73 7.33
N ARG A 107 -13.15 -14.03 6.37
CA ARG A 107 -14.52 -14.33 5.91
C ARG A 107 -14.64 -15.73 5.29
N SER A 108 -13.59 -16.24 4.66
CA SER A 108 -13.58 -17.60 4.11
C SER A 108 -13.54 -18.65 5.22
N LEU A 109 -12.80 -18.39 6.30
CA LEU A 109 -12.70 -19.28 7.46
C LEU A 109 -14.01 -19.28 8.26
N GLU A 110 -14.61 -18.10 8.46
CA GLU A 110 -15.95 -17.97 9.04
C GLU A 110 -17.00 -18.73 8.22
N PHE A 111 -16.97 -18.62 6.89
CA PHE A 111 -17.88 -19.35 6.01
C PHE A 111 -17.74 -20.89 6.12
N MET A 112 -16.56 -21.40 6.49
CA MET A 112 -16.31 -22.82 6.69
C MET A 112 -16.59 -23.29 8.12
N ASP A 113 -17.18 -22.45 8.97
CA ASP A 113 -17.38 -22.69 10.42
C ASP A 113 -16.09 -23.06 11.16
N LEU A 114 -14.93 -22.60 10.65
CA LEU A 114 -13.65 -22.83 11.30
C LEU A 114 -13.44 -21.76 12.39
N PRO A 115 -13.11 -22.15 13.63
CA PRO A 115 -12.94 -21.18 14.70
C PRO A 115 -11.71 -20.31 14.44
N MET A 116 -11.93 -19.03 14.20
CA MET A 116 -10.92 -17.97 14.27
C MET A 116 -10.91 -17.44 15.69
N ARG A 117 -9.82 -17.73 16.44
CA ARG A 117 -9.58 -17.20 17.79
C ARG A 117 -8.68 -15.98 17.72
#